data_AF-A0A9P9CIS1-F1
#
_entry.id   AF-A0A9P9CIS1-F1
#
_cell.length_a   1.000
_cell.length_b   1.000
_cell.length_c   1.000
_cell.angle_alpha   90.00
_cell.angle_beta   90.00
_cell.angle_gamma   90.00
#
_symmetry.space_group_name_H-M   'P 1'
#
loop_
_entity.id
_entity.type
_entity.pdbx_description
1 polymer ?
#
loop_
_entity_poly.entity_id
_entity_poly.type
_entity_poly.pdbx_seq_one_letter_code
_entity_poly.pdbx_strand_id
1 'polypeptide(L)'
;AISLKTSDWKGKRVLVVAVPGAVTRTCHGQIPGYHKLEKEFKAKGIDEIAVLATNDAFVQNGWGRFMGIKDELIFISDTLGKFSAALGLANDKGTGIRAARYVLLISREGTVEKLLVEPGAGVTLTAAESVLAGL
;
A
#
# COMPACT_ATOMS: atom_id res chain seq x y z
N ALA A 1 7.03 -17.00 -5.46
CA ALA A 1 6.40 -15.66 -5.45
C ALA A 1 6.51 -15.06 -6.85
N ILE A 2 5.46 -14.42 -7.34
CA ILE A 2 5.51 -13.67 -8.61
C ILE A 2 6.22 -12.34 -8.33
N SER A 3 7.15 -11.94 -9.19
CA SER A 3 7.82 -10.64 -9.08
C SER A 3 6.98 -9.58 -9.80
N LEU A 4 6.75 -8.44 -9.16
CA LEU A 4 6.11 -7.27 -9.74
C LEU A 4 7.14 -6.14 -9.86
N LYS A 5 7.19 -5.50 -11.01
CA LYS A 5 8.02 -4.31 -11.29
C LYS A 5 7.10 -3.13 -11.55
N THR A 6 7.58 -1.92 -11.28
CA THR A 6 6.82 -0.70 -11.62
C THR A 6 6.52 -0.58 -13.11
N SER A 7 7.34 -1.19 -13.98
CA SER A 7 7.04 -1.29 -15.42
C SER A 7 5.76 -2.06 -15.74
N ASP A 8 5.36 -2.99 -14.87
CA ASP A 8 4.13 -3.79 -15.03
C ASP A 8 2.87 -2.96 -14.74
N TRP A 9 3.05 -1.75 -14.18
CA TRP A 9 2.01 -0.75 -13.96
C TRP A 9 1.89 0.26 -15.10
N LYS A 10 2.67 0.13 -16.19
CA LYS A 10 2.53 1.01 -17.34
C LYS A 10 1.11 0.97 -17.90
N GLY A 11 0.51 2.14 -18.09
CA GLY A 11 -0.89 2.28 -18.52
C GLY A 11 -1.92 2.17 -17.38
N LYS A 12 -1.49 1.86 -16.14
CA LYS A 12 -2.32 1.82 -14.94
C LYS A 12 -1.98 2.97 -14.00
N ARG A 13 -3.00 3.62 -13.47
CA ARG A 13 -2.92 4.54 -12.34
C ARG A 13 -3.04 3.71 -11.06
N VAL A 14 -1.98 3.66 -10.27
CA VAL A 14 -1.85 2.71 -9.16
C VAL A 14 -1.76 3.44 -7.84
N LEU A 15 -2.54 2.98 -6.87
CA LEU A 15 -2.50 3.47 -5.49
C LEU A 15 -1.78 2.46 -4.60
N VAL A 16 -0.54 2.76 -4.21
CA VAL A 16 0.21 1.95 -3.25
C VAL A 16 -0.12 2.41 -1.83
N VAL A 17 -0.66 1.52 -1.01
CA VAL A 17 -0.94 1.72 0.41
C VAL A 17 0.11 0.96 1.21
N ALA A 18 1.13 1.66 1.67
CA ALA A 18 2.22 1.06 2.43
C ALA A 18 1.97 1.13 3.94
N VAL A 19 2.17 0.00 4.61
CA VAL A 19 2.00 -0.14 6.05
C VAL A 19 3.23 -0.78 6.71
N PRO A 20 3.51 -0.47 7.99
CA PRO A 20 4.65 -1.05 8.71
C PRO A 20 4.66 -2.58 8.82
N GLY A 21 3.51 -3.24 8.83
CA GLY A 21 3.49 -4.70 8.90
C GLY A 21 2.10 -5.31 8.91
N ALA A 22 1.99 -6.47 8.28
CA ALA A 22 0.80 -7.30 8.25
C ALA A 22 0.31 -7.66 9.66
N VAL A 23 -1.01 -7.75 9.83
CA VAL A 23 -1.71 -8.23 11.05
C VAL A 23 -1.45 -7.40 12.32
N THR A 24 -0.70 -6.30 12.24
CA THR A 24 -0.55 -5.37 13.37
C THR A 24 -1.80 -4.50 13.54
N ARG A 25 -2.19 -4.19 14.80
CA ARG A 25 -3.48 -3.55 15.14
C ARG A 25 -3.90 -2.42 14.19
N THR A 26 -3.05 -1.40 14.02
CA THR A 26 -3.39 -0.22 13.20
C THR A 26 -3.39 -0.54 11.71
N CYS A 27 -2.42 -1.32 11.24
CA CYS A 27 -2.31 -1.66 9.81
C CYS A 27 -3.46 -2.56 9.37
N HIS A 28 -3.81 -3.55 10.19
CA HIS A 28 -4.97 -4.40 9.98
C HIS A 28 -6.28 -3.60 9.98
N GLY A 29 -6.41 -2.58 10.84
CA GLY A 29 -7.58 -1.70 10.86
C GLY A 29 -7.71 -0.78 9.65
N GLN A 30 -6.61 -0.43 8.97
CA GLN A 30 -6.61 0.52 7.85
C GLN A 30 -7.10 -0.09 6.53
N ILE A 31 -6.67 -1.32 6.20
CA ILE A 31 -6.93 -1.94 4.89
C ILE A 31 -8.43 -2.15 4.58
N PRO A 32 -9.30 -2.51 5.54
CA PRO A 32 -10.73 -2.65 5.27
C PRO A 32 -11.39 -1.39 4.70
N GLY A 33 -10.89 -0.19 5.00
CA GLY A 33 -11.39 1.05 4.39
C GLY A 33 -11.17 1.07 2.88
N TYR A 34 -9.97 0.68 2.43
CA TYR A 34 -9.64 0.57 1.01
C TYR A 34 -10.46 -0.51 0.30
N HIS A 35 -10.69 -1.65 0.95
CA HIS A 35 -11.51 -2.71 0.39
C HIS A 35 -12.97 -2.28 0.21
N LYS A 36 -13.54 -1.59 1.20
CA LYS A 36 -14.92 -1.07 1.14
C LYS A 36 -15.11 -0.03 0.05
N LEU A 37 -14.13 0.86 -0.13
CA LEU A 37 -14.18 1.98 -1.09
C LEU A 37 -13.56 1.64 -2.45
N GLU A 38 -13.18 0.39 -2.70
CA GLU A 38 -12.43 -0.01 -3.89
C GLU A 38 -13.13 0.40 -5.20
N LYS A 39 -14.45 0.24 -5.26
CA LYS A 39 -15.25 0.63 -6.44
C LYS A 39 -15.26 2.13 -6.67
N GLU A 40 -15.23 2.92 -5.60
CA GLU A 40 -15.19 4.39 -5.68
C GLU A 40 -13.81 4.87 -6.14
N PHE A 41 -12.74 4.21 -5.68
CA PHE A 41 -11.39 4.42 -6.21
C PHE A 41 -11.31 4.10 -7.70
N LYS A 42 -11.90 2.98 -8.14
CA LYS A 42 -12.00 2.63 -9.55
C LYS A 42 -12.79 3.66 -10.36
N ALA A 43 -13.91 4.15 -9.83
CA ALA A 43 -14.70 5.21 -10.47
C ALA A 43 -13.91 6.53 -10.60
N LYS A 44 -12.95 6.78 -9.70
CA LYS A 44 -11.99 7.90 -9.75
C LYS A 44 -10.76 7.61 -10.64
N GLY A 45 -10.76 6.50 -11.37
CA GLY A 45 -9.73 6.16 -12.36
C GLY A 45 -8.48 5.51 -11.76
N ILE A 46 -8.53 4.99 -10.52
CA ILE A 46 -7.49 4.10 -9.98
C ILE A 46 -7.71 2.70 -10.53
N ASP A 47 -6.76 2.17 -11.30
CA ASP A 47 -6.90 0.84 -11.90
C ASP A 47 -6.50 -0.28 -10.93
N GLU A 48 -5.61 0.00 -9.99
CA GLU A 48 -5.06 -0.99 -9.06
C GLU A 48 -4.74 -0.37 -7.71
N ILE A 49 -5.12 -1.04 -6.61
CA ILE A 49 -4.73 -0.68 -5.25
C ILE A 49 -3.80 -1.78 -4.73
N ALA A 50 -2.57 -1.39 -4.36
CA ALA A 50 -1.54 -2.31 -3.90
C ALA A 50 -1.20 -2.07 -2.42
N VAL A 51 -1.50 -3.04 -1.57
CA VAL A 51 -1.12 -3.05 -0.16
C VAL A 51 0.32 -3.54 -0.04
N LEU A 52 1.22 -2.66 0.39
CA LEU A 52 2.65 -2.95 0.54
C LEU A 52 3.02 -3.08 2.02
N ALA A 53 3.78 -4.12 2.36
CA ALA A 53 4.54 -4.17 3.61
C ALA A 53 5.88 -4.88 3.43
N THR A 54 6.73 -4.78 4.45
CA THR A 54 8.05 -5.42 4.49
C THR A 54 8.01 -6.90 4.87
N ASN A 55 6.83 -7.46 5.12
CA ASN A 55 6.68 -8.89 5.29
C ASN A 55 6.92 -9.63 3.97
N ASP A 56 7.38 -10.87 4.04
CA ASP A 56 7.56 -11.73 2.88
C ASP A 56 6.23 -12.04 2.16
N ALA A 57 6.34 -12.55 0.94
CA ALA A 57 5.20 -12.77 0.04
C ALA A 57 4.20 -13.81 0.58
N PHE A 58 4.65 -14.76 1.40
CA PHE A 58 3.75 -15.77 1.97
C PHE A 58 2.90 -15.14 3.07
N VAL A 59 3.50 -14.30 3.92
CA VAL A 59 2.77 -13.53 4.94
C VAL A 59 1.80 -12.54 4.29
N GLN A 60 2.21 -11.81 3.25
CA GLN A 60 1.31 -10.89 2.53
C GLN A 60 0.13 -11.63 1.88
N ASN A 61 0.39 -12.76 1.19
CA ASN A 61 -0.68 -13.57 0.61
C ASN A 61 -1.63 -14.13 1.67
N GLY A 62 -1.09 -14.66 2.77
CA GLY A 62 -1.88 -15.17 3.89
C GLY A 62 -2.73 -14.06 4.53
N TRP A 63 -2.18 -12.85 4.65
CA TRP A 63 -2.89 -11.71 5.23
C TRP A 63 -4.07 -11.25 4.36
N GLY A 64 -3.90 -11.12 3.04
CA GLY A 64 -5.01 -10.80 2.14
C GLY A 64 -6.14 -11.83 2.22
N ARG A 65 -5.78 -13.13 2.21
CA ARG A 65 -6.73 -14.23 2.38
C ARG A 65 -7.44 -14.21 3.73
N PHE A 66 -6.70 -13.92 4.81
CA PHE A 66 -7.26 -13.76 6.15
C PHE A 66 -8.28 -12.62 6.24
N MET A 67 -8.05 -11.54 5.48
CA MET A 67 -9.01 -10.42 5.37
C MET A 67 -10.20 -10.72 4.45
N GLY A 68 -10.21 -11.86 3.74
CA GLY A 68 -11.24 -12.19 2.75
C GLY A 68 -11.16 -11.37 1.47
N ILE A 69 -10.03 -10.69 1.23
CA ILE A 69 -9.79 -9.84 0.06
C ILE A 69 -9.14 -10.71 -1.01
N LYS A 70 -9.70 -10.69 -2.22
CA LYS A 70 -9.25 -11.52 -3.35
C LYS A 70 -8.54 -10.65 -4.36
N ASP A 71 -9.29 -10.17 -5.35
CA ASP A 71 -8.77 -9.48 -6.53
C ASP A 71 -9.04 -7.96 -6.46
N GLU A 72 -9.71 -7.50 -5.39
CA GLU A 72 -10.03 -6.09 -5.18
C GLU A 72 -8.78 -5.28 -4.80
N LEU A 73 -7.90 -5.84 -3.96
CA LEU A 73 -6.61 -5.24 -3.60
C LEU A 73 -5.51 -6.28 -3.79
N ILE A 74 -4.36 -5.87 -4.34
CA ILE A 74 -3.20 -6.75 -4.43
C ILE A 74 -2.30 -6.57 -3.21
N PHE A 75 -1.84 -7.67 -2.60
CA PHE A 75 -0.93 -7.62 -1.46
C PHE A 75 0.49 -7.92 -1.95
N ILE A 76 1.39 -6.94 -1.84
CA ILE A 76 2.75 -6.98 -2.36
C ILE A 76 3.78 -6.87 -1.24
N SER A 77 4.93 -7.51 -1.46
CA SER A 77 6.01 -7.56 -0.48
C SER A 77 7.21 -6.72 -0.90
N ASP A 78 7.64 -5.86 0.00
CA ASP A 78 8.94 -5.18 -0.03
C ASP A 78 9.84 -5.76 1.07
N THR A 79 10.15 -7.06 0.98
CA THR A 79 10.76 -7.85 2.06
C THR A 79 12.01 -7.23 2.70
N LEU A 80 12.82 -6.51 1.90
CA LEU A 80 14.05 -5.85 2.36
C LEU A 80 13.89 -4.34 2.54
N GLY A 81 12.68 -3.82 2.42
CA GLY A 81 12.38 -2.38 2.48
C GLY A 81 13.03 -1.57 1.36
N LYS A 82 13.48 -2.19 0.27
CA LYS A 82 14.26 -1.50 -0.79
C LYS A 82 13.41 -0.49 -1.53
N PHE A 83 12.15 -0.82 -1.81
CA PHE A 83 11.23 0.10 -2.47
C PHE A 83 10.93 1.30 -1.57
N SER A 84 10.54 1.05 -0.31
CA SER A 84 10.27 2.13 0.64
C SER A 84 11.54 2.93 1.00
N ALA A 85 12.72 2.31 1.05
CA ALA A 85 13.99 2.99 1.32
C ALA A 85 14.39 3.94 0.19
N ALA A 86 14.11 3.60 -1.06
CA ALA A 86 14.34 4.49 -2.20
C ALA A 86 13.53 5.80 -2.11
N LEU A 87 12.44 5.80 -1.35
CA LEU A 87 11.61 6.97 -1.05
C LEU A 87 12.03 7.68 0.26
N GLY A 88 13.03 7.18 0.98
CA GLY A 88 13.36 7.64 2.33
C GLY A 88 12.34 7.23 3.40
N LEU A 89 11.51 6.22 3.10
CA LEU A 89 10.35 5.80 3.91
C LEU A 89 10.51 4.39 4.47
N ALA A 90 11.74 3.93 4.69
CA ALA A 90 12.03 2.71 5.41
C ALA A 90 12.83 3.02 6.67
N ASN A 91 12.46 2.41 7.80
CA ASN A 91 13.08 2.67 9.10
C ASN A 91 13.22 1.36 9.88
N ASP A 92 14.33 1.20 10.59
CA ASP A 92 14.45 0.16 11.62
C ASP A 92 14.17 0.78 12.99
N LYS A 93 13.21 0.21 13.73
CA LYS A 93 12.84 0.61 15.09
C LYS A 93 13.09 -0.51 16.11
N GLY A 94 14.05 -1.38 15.84
CA GLY A 94 14.40 -2.53 16.68
C GLY A 94 13.60 -3.80 16.36
N THR A 95 12.87 -3.83 15.23
CA THR A 95 12.08 -5.00 14.78
C THR A 95 12.36 -5.36 13.32
N GLY A 96 13.55 -4.97 12.85
CA GLY A 96 13.95 -5.01 11.46
C GLY A 96 13.45 -3.80 10.67
N ILE A 97 13.92 -3.69 9.43
CA ILE A 97 13.53 -2.64 8.50
C ILE A 97 12.05 -2.76 8.18
N ARG A 98 11.28 -1.70 8.46
CA ARG A 98 9.86 -1.58 8.13
C ARG A 98 9.61 -0.38 7.23
N ALA A 99 8.62 -0.50 6.34
CA ALA A 99 8.07 0.63 5.62
C ALA A 99 7.38 1.59 6.62
N ALA A 100 7.49 2.89 6.39
CA ALA A 100 6.62 3.87 7.02
C ALA A 100 5.17 3.69 6.56
N ARG A 101 4.21 4.31 7.25
CA ARG A 101 2.83 4.39 6.76
C ARG A 101 2.74 5.51 5.73
N TYR A 102 2.47 5.16 4.49
CA TYR A 102 2.32 6.13 3.41
C TYR A 102 1.37 5.64 2.33
N VAL A 103 0.90 6.57 1.52
CA VAL A 103 0.17 6.31 0.29
C VAL A 103 0.91 6.98 -0.85
N LEU A 104 1.18 6.22 -1.90
CA LEU A 104 1.86 6.68 -3.11
C LEU A 104 0.93 6.45 -4.30
N LEU A 105 0.60 7.54 -4.99
CA LEU A 105 -0.18 7.52 -6.21
C LEU A 105 0.75 7.61 -7.41
N ILE A 106 0.68 6.62 -8.29
CA ILE A 106 1.50 6.48 -9.48
C ILE A 106 0.61 6.67 -10.71
N SER A 107 1.03 7.52 -11.64
CA SER A 107 0.32 7.79 -12.89
C SER A 107 0.45 6.63 -13.87
N ARG A 108 -0.34 6.68 -14.95
CA ARG A 108 -0.27 5.69 -16.05
C ARG A 108 1.09 5.69 -16.76
N GLU A 109 1.83 6.79 -16.68
CA GLU A 109 3.18 6.96 -17.23
C GLU A 109 4.26 6.45 -16.27
N GLY A 110 3.89 6.03 -15.06
CA GLY A 110 4.81 5.54 -14.04
C GLY A 110 5.49 6.65 -13.23
N THR A 111 4.97 7.89 -13.27
CA THR A 111 5.46 9.00 -12.45
C THR A 111 4.67 9.09 -11.14
N VAL A 112 5.28 9.69 -10.11
CA VAL A 112 4.60 9.91 -8.83
C VAL A 112 3.71 11.15 -8.93
N GLU A 113 2.39 10.97 -8.79
CA GLU A 113 1.42 12.08 -8.75
C GLU A 113 1.29 12.65 -7.35
N LYS A 114 1.30 11.77 -6.34
CA LYS A 114 1.05 12.16 -4.94
C LYS A 114 1.76 11.21 -3.98
N LEU A 115 2.30 11.78 -2.92
CA LEU A 115 2.86 11.05 -1.78
C LEU A 115 2.27 11.63 -0.49
N LEU A 116 1.60 10.79 0.29
CA LEU A 116 1.04 11.11 1.59
C LEU A 116 1.75 10.27 2.64
N VAL A 117 2.43 10.92 3.59
CA VAL A 117 3.21 10.24 4.63
C VAL A 117 2.64 10.59 5.98
N GLU A 118 2.36 9.61 6.82
CA GLU A 118 1.91 9.89 8.18
C GLU A 118 3.05 10.45 9.03
N PRO A 119 2.79 11.48 9.86
CA PRO A 119 3.79 12.03 10.76
C PRO A 119 4.10 11.09 11.94
N GLY A 120 3.28 10.05 12.15
CA GLY A 120 3.41 9.14 13.28
C GLY A 120 2.69 7.81 13.06
N ALA A 121 2.33 7.14 14.16
CA ALA A 121 1.71 5.81 14.12
C ALA A 121 0.22 5.81 13.71
N GLY A 122 -0.39 6.99 13.63
CA GLY A 122 -1.80 7.19 13.31
C GLY A 122 -2.18 6.82 11.88
N VAL A 123 -3.48 6.94 11.59
CA VAL A 123 -4.07 6.81 10.25
C VAL A 123 -4.97 8.03 10.06
N THR A 124 -4.44 9.03 9.39
CA THR A 124 -5.07 10.31 9.12
C THR A 124 -4.98 10.62 7.64
N LEU A 125 -3.84 11.10 7.16
CA LEU A 125 -3.55 11.40 5.76
C LEU A 125 -3.71 10.17 4.86
N THR A 126 -3.48 8.98 5.40
CA THR A 126 -3.54 7.69 4.70
C THR A 126 -4.83 6.91 5.00
N ALA A 127 -5.83 7.52 5.65
CA ALA A 127 -7.16 6.91 5.72
C ALA A 127 -7.77 6.81 4.32
N ALA A 128 -8.50 5.72 4.02
CA ALA A 128 -9.04 5.49 2.68
C ALA A 128 -9.96 6.63 2.23
N GLU A 129 -10.81 7.12 3.13
CA GLU A 129 -11.72 8.24 2.93
C GLU A 129 -10.95 9.54 2.65
N SER A 130 -9.88 9.82 3.40
CA SER A 130 -9.04 11.00 3.21
C SER A 130 -8.28 10.96 1.88
N VAL A 131 -7.79 9.79 1.49
CA VAL A 131 -7.14 9.60 0.19
C VAL A 131 -8.16 9.80 -0.93
N LEU A 132 -9.32 9.13 -0.86
CA LEU A 132 -10.36 9.20 -1.89
C LEU A 132 -10.89 10.63 -2.09
N ALA A 133 -11.12 11.36 -1.00
CA ALA A 133 -11.53 12.76 -1.05
C ALA A 133 -10.46 13.68 -1.69
N GLY A 134 -9.19 13.28 -1.62
CA GLY A 134 -8.06 13.98 -2.21
C GLY A 134 -7.65 13.51 -3.61
N LEU A 135 -8.44 12.64 -4.26
CA LEU A 135 -8.28 12.22 -5.66
C LEU A 135 -9.14 13.04 -6.63
#